data_AF-A0A1I6NWT9-F1
#
_entry.id   AF-A0A1I6NWT9-F1
#
_cell.length_a   1.000
_cell.length_b   1.000
_cell.length_c   1.000
_cell.angle_alpha   90.00
_cell.angle_beta   90.00
_cell.angle_gamma   90.00
#
_symmetry.space_group_name_H-M   'P 1'
#
loop_
_entity.id
_entity.type
_entity.pdbx_description
1 polymer ?
#
loop_
_entity_poly.entity_id
_entity_poly.type
_entity_poly.pdbx_seq_one_letter_code
_entity_poly.pdbx_strand_id
1 'polypeptide(L)'
;MKRLGLLFAFAMLCWSCDKDDTPSNATECDIRMKKLYESELQCTQKPTAMAVNLFSGTYEGEKVYFTDIICPACGVMPPSFGYTCAEKKITFDSYTNVKNIKLVYNSCTKEYVD
;
A
#
# COMPACT_ATOMS: atom_id res chain seq x y z
N MET A 1 62.76 8.59 -4.05
CA MET A 1 62.07 8.78 -2.75
C MET A 1 60.66 9.23 -3.07
N LYS A 2 59.63 8.38 -3.14
CA LYS A 2 59.02 7.52 -2.12
C LYS A 2 58.41 8.34 -0.98
N ARG A 3 57.09 8.59 -1.07
CA ARG A 3 56.05 8.73 -0.02
C ARG A 3 54.96 9.69 -0.52
N LEU A 4 53.76 9.23 -0.88
CA LEU A 4 52.64 8.70 -0.08
C LEU A 4 51.57 9.78 0.17
N GLY A 5 50.33 9.46 -0.17
CA GLY A 5 49.13 10.02 0.46
C GLY A 5 48.33 10.99 -0.41
N LEU A 6 47.23 10.55 -1.00
CA LEU A 6 45.96 10.54 -0.28
C LEU A 6 44.93 9.70 -1.06
N LEU A 7 44.24 8.85 -0.30
CA LEU A 7 43.09 8.07 -0.72
C LEU A 7 41.97 9.00 -1.18
N PHE A 8 41.53 8.86 -2.44
CA PHE A 8 40.19 9.25 -2.87
C PHE A 8 39.36 7.97 -3.01
N ALA A 9 39.09 7.36 -1.86
CA ALA A 9 38.11 6.29 -1.71
C ALA A 9 36.86 6.91 -1.08
N PHE A 10 36.00 7.51 -1.89
CA PHE A 10 34.63 7.81 -1.49
C PHE A 10 33.76 8.02 -2.72
N ALA A 11 32.50 7.61 -2.62
CA ALA A 11 31.45 7.68 -3.63
C ALA A 11 31.36 6.50 -4.63
N MET A 12 31.19 5.30 -4.10
CA MET A 12 30.06 4.47 -4.55
C MET A 12 29.41 3.89 -3.29
N LEU A 13 28.72 4.76 -2.56
CA LEU A 13 27.71 4.32 -1.61
C LEU A 13 26.72 3.49 -2.40
N CYS A 14 26.55 2.25 -1.95
CA CYS A 14 25.70 1.23 -2.50
C CYS A 14 24.34 1.84 -2.87
N TRP A 15 24.02 1.87 -4.16
CA TRP A 15 22.64 1.70 -4.59
C TRP A 15 22.23 0.27 -4.22
N SER A 16 21.93 0.05 -2.95
CA SER A 16 20.94 -0.95 -2.59
C SER A 16 19.60 -0.35 -3.02
N CYS A 17 19.32 -0.42 -4.33
CA CYS A 17 17.93 -0.61 -4.72
C CYS A 17 17.56 -1.94 -4.06
N ASP A 18 16.91 -1.87 -2.90
CA ASP A 18 16.02 -2.95 -2.51
C ASP A 18 15.12 -3.16 -3.73
N LYS A 19 15.40 -4.23 -4.46
CA LYS A 19 14.39 -4.81 -5.31
C LYS A 19 13.37 -5.32 -4.32
N ASP A 20 12.40 -4.48 -3.99
CA ASP A 20 11.11 -4.96 -3.53
C ASP A 20 10.72 -5.98 -4.58
N ASP A 21 10.75 -7.25 -4.18
CA ASP A 21 10.30 -8.38 -4.98
C ASP A 21 8.86 -8.07 -5.36
N THR A 22 8.66 -7.47 -6.54
CA THR A 22 7.34 -7.15 -7.05
C THR A 22 6.60 -8.47 -7.20
N PRO A 23 5.56 -8.75 -6.40
CA PRO A 23 4.87 -10.02 -6.51
C PRO A 23 4.23 -10.11 -7.90
N SER A 24 4.21 -11.29 -8.49
CA SER A 24 3.99 -11.51 -9.93
C SER A 24 2.61 -11.04 -10.47
N ASN A 25 1.74 -10.53 -9.60
CA ASN A 25 0.38 -10.08 -9.85
C ASN A 25 0.14 -8.58 -9.53
N ALA A 26 1.11 -7.86 -8.95
CA ALA A 26 0.92 -6.45 -8.59
C ALA A 26 1.21 -5.50 -9.77
N THR A 27 0.27 -4.60 -10.08
CA THR A 27 0.54 -3.52 -11.06
C THR A 27 1.38 -2.41 -10.43
N GLU A 28 2.04 -1.58 -11.26
CA GLU A 28 2.74 -0.38 -10.78
C GLU A 28 1.83 0.54 -9.95
N CYS A 29 0.55 0.57 -10.29
CA CYS A 29 -0.46 1.31 -9.56
C CYS A 29 -0.69 0.76 -8.16
N ASP A 30 -0.82 -0.56 -8.04
CA ASP A 30 -1.07 -1.22 -6.75
C ASP A 30 0.10 -0.98 -5.79
N ILE A 31 1.33 -1.02 -6.31
CA ILE A 31 2.55 -0.75 -5.53
C ILE A 31 2.57 0.70 -5.05
N ARG A 32 2.27 1.65 -5.94
CA ARG A 32 2.20 3.07 -5.61
C ARG A 32 1.15 3.33 -4.53
N MET A 33 -0.03 2.73 -4.66
CA MET A 33 -1.12 2.89 -3.69
C MET A 33 -0.82 2.23 -2.35
N LYS A 34 -0.18 1.04 -2.34
CA LYS A 34 0.34 0.43 -1.11
C LYS A 34 1.30 1.35 -0.40
N LYS A 35 2.21 1.99 -1.13
CA LYS A 35 3.18 2.93 -0.56
C LYS A 35 2.49 4.18 0.00
N LEU A 36 1.49 4.72 -0.71
CA LEU A 36 0.71 5.87 -0.25
C LEU A 36 0.00 5.58 1.09
N TYR A 37 -0.55 4.38 1.25
CA TYR A 37 -1.26 3.97 2.46
C TYR A 37 -0.40 3.24 3.50
N GLU A 38 0.92 3.18 3.33
CA GLU A 38 1.80 2.31 4.12
C GLU A 38 1.69 2.53 5.64
N SER A 39 1.48 3.77 6.09
CA SER A 39 1.32 4.09 7.51
C SER A 39 -0.01 3.64 8.11
N GLU A 40 -1.02 3.35 7.28
CA GLU A 40 -2.34 2.89 7.70
C GLU A 40 -2.46 1.35 7.69
N LEU A 41 -1.66 0.68 6.86
CA LEU A 41 -1.65 -0.77 6.73
C LEU A 41 -1.09 -1.41 7.99
N GLN A 42 -1.90 -2.24 8.64
CA GLN A 42 -1.54 -2.88 9.90
C GLN A 42 -2.16 -4.26 10.02
N CYS A 43 -1.44 -5.16 10.70
CA CYS A 43 -1.95 -6.44 11.14
C CYS A 43 -1.57 -6.63 12.61
N THR A 44 -2.58 -6.79 13.47
CA THR A 44 -2.38 -7.07 14.89
C THR A 44 -2.78 -8.52 15.20
N GLN A 45 -1.93 -9.23 15.94
CA GLN A 45 -2.21 -10.60 16.38
C GLN A 45 -2.64 -10.60 17.86
N LYS A 46 -3.93 -10.88 18.11
CA LYS A 46 -4.56 -11.09 19.44
C LYS A 46 -4.43 -9.92 20.45
N PRO A 47 -5.40 -9.73 21.36
CA PRO A 47 -6.63 -10.50 21.58
C PRO A 47 -7.75 -10.20 20.54
N THR A 48 -7.65 -9.11 19.79
CA THR A 48 -8.54 -8.78 18.67
C THR A 48 -7.74 -8.75 17.38
N ALA A 49 -7.87 -9.78 16.54
CA ALA A 49 -7.25 -9.77 15.22
C ALA A 49 -7.88 -8.65 14.38
N MET A 50 -7.14 -7.57 14.15
CA MET A 50 -7.54 -6.48 13.26
C MET A 50 -6.50 -6.36 12.15
N ALA A 51 -6.98 -6.37 10.91
CA ALA A 51 -6.18 -6.15 9.72
C ALA A 51 -6.77 -4.96 8.95
N VAL A 52 -5.97 -3.91 8.77
CA VAL A 52 -6.23 -2.84 7.80
C VAL A 52 -5.51 -3.23 6.53
N ASN A 53 -6.27 -3.48 5.46
CA ASN A 53 -5.74 -3.95 4.18
C ASN A 53 -5.99 -2.90 3.09
N LEU A 54 -5.29 -3.02 1.97
CA LEU A 54 -5.55 -2.19 0.80
C LEU A 54 -6.61 -2.86 -0.07
N PHE A 55 -7.63 -2.10 -0.43
CA PHE A 55 -8.67 -2.50 -1.36
C PHE A 55 -8.69 -1.56 -2.58
N SER A 56 -9.29 -2.04 -3.65
CA SER A 56 -9.72 -1.22 -4.77
C SER A 56 -11.20 -1.43 -5.06
N GLY A 57 -11.80 -0.46 -5.73
CA GLY A 57 -13.17 -0.54 -6.24
C GLY A 57 -13.38 0.47 -7.35
N THR A 58 -14.62 0.55 -7.82
CA THR A 58 -15.05 1.55 -8.81
C THR A 58 -16.00 2.54 -8.15
N TYR A 59 -15.68 3.83 -8.22
CA TYR A 59 -16.53 4.91 -7.75
C TYR A 59 -16.68 5.93 -8.87
N GLU A 60 -17.93 6.25 -9.23
CA GLU A 60 -18.25 7.19 -10.34
C GLU A 60 -17.52 6.88 -11.67
N GLY A 61 -17.26 5.59 -11.93
CA GLY A 61 -16.56 5.14 -13.13
C GLY A 61 -15.02 5.16 -13.03
N GLU A 62 -14.44 5.66 -11.94
CA GLU A 62 -12.99 5.65 -11.70
C GLU A 62 -12.58 4.49 -10.77
N LYS A 63 -11.41 3.89 -11.03
CA LYS A 63 -10.78 2.95 -10.08
C LYS A 63 -10.21 3.75 -8.91
N VAL A 64 -10.67 3.41 -7.71
CA VAL A 64 -10.25 4.04 -6.45
C VAL A 64 -9.64 3.00 -5.51
N TYR A 65 -8.68 3.43 -4.71
CA TYR A 65 -7.96 2.64 -3.71
C TYR A 65 -8.21 3.22 -2.33
N PHE A 66 -8.49 2.35 -1.37
CA PHE A 66 -8.81 2.74 0.00
C PHE A 66 -8.39 1.63 0.98
N THR A 67 -8.14 2.03 2.22
CA THR A 67 -7.92 1.10 3.32
C THR A 67 -9.26 0.67 3.90
N ASP A 68 -9.39 -0.60 4.27
CA ASP A 68 -10.57 -1.08 4.99
C ASP A 68 -10.18 -2.13 6.02
N ILE A 69 -10.97 -2.23 7.09
CA ILE A 69 -10.71 -3.09 8.24
C ILE A 69 -11.53 -4.37 8.10
N ILE A 70 -10.85 -5.51 7.99
CA ILE A 70 -11.51 -6.82 8.12
C ILE A 70 -11.64 -7.13 9.61
N CYS A 71 -12.75 -6.70 10.22
CA CYS A 71 -13.15 -7.15 11.55
C CYS A 71 -14.68 -7.35 11.64
N PRO A 72 -15.17 -8.60 11.45
CA PRO A 72 -16.61 -8.91 11.46
C PRO A 72 -17.35 -8.51 12.75
N ALA A 73 -16.64 -8.41 13.88
CA ALA A 73 -17.23 -8.09 15.19
C ALA A 73 -17.07 -6.62 15.62
N CYS A 74 -16.35 -5.79 14.85
CA CYS A 74 -15.92 -4.47 15.33
C CYS A 74 -16.86 -3.31 14.96
N GLY A 75 -17.88 -3.51 14.11
CA GLY A 75 -18.77 -2.42 13.68
C GLY A 75 -18.02 -1.23 13.07
N VAL A 76 -17.03 -1.51 12.23
CA VAL A 76 -16.09 -0.50 11.71
C VAL A 76 -16.77 0.48 10.76
N MET A 77 -16.42 1.75 10.91
CA MET A 77 -16.90 2.81 10.02
C MET A 77 -16.32 2.57 8.62
N PRO A 78 -17.16 2.58 7.57
CA PRO A 78 -16.67 2.39 6.22
C PRO A 78 -15.76 3.54 5.79
N PRO A 79 -14.85 3.30 4.84
CA PRO A 79 -13.99 4.35 4.28
C PRO A 79 -14.82 5.48 3.68
N SER A 80 -14.42 6.73 3.96
CA SER A 80 -15.08 7.93 3.43
C SER A 80 -14.38 8.55 2.24
N PHE A 81 -13.21 8.04 1.86
CA PHE A 81 -12.46 8.48 0.69
C PHE A 81 -11.54 7.37 0.17
N GLY A 82 -11.02 7.59 -1.04
CA GLY A 82 -9.94 6.82 -1.61
C GLY A 82 -9.06 7.69 -2.51
N TYR A 83 -8.07 7.07 -3.15
CA TYR A 83 -7.23 7.71 -4.14
C TYR A 83 -7.31 6.96 -5.47
N THR A 84 -7.29 7.71 -6.57
CA THR A 84 -7.04 7.11 -7.89
C THR A 84 -5.58 6.74 -8.05
N CYS A 85 -5.25 6.03 -9.13
CA CYS A 85 -3.86 5.73 -9.49
C CYS A 85 -2.96 6.96 -9.60
N ALA A 86 -3.55 8.10 -9.99
CA ALA A 86 -2.86 9.38 -10.11
C ALA A 86 -2.76 10.13 -8.76
N GLU A 87 -3.01 9.45 -7.64
CA GLU A 87 -2.96 10.01 -6.28
C GLU A 87 -3.97 11.15 -6.07
N LYS A 88 -5.02 11.22 -6.92
CA LYS A 88 -6.13 12.15 -6.74
C LYS A 88 -7.08 11.62 -5.68
N LYS A 89 -7.26 12.39 -4.60
CA LYS A 89 -8.24 12.06 -3.55
C LYS A 89 -9.67 12.17 -4.09
N ILE A 90 -10.49 11.17 -3.78
CA ILE A 90 -11.93 11.16 -4.06
C ILE A 90 -12.64 10.89 -2.74
N THR A 91 -13.47 11.84 -2.31
CA THR A 91 -14.39 11.66 -1.18
C THR A 91 -15.62 10.91 -1.67
N PHE A 92 -16.08 9.92 -0.91
CA PHE A 92 -17.28 9.17 -1.23
C PHE A 92 -18.50 9.83 -0.58
N ASP A 93 -19.54 10.10 -1.37
CA ASP A 93 -20.83 10.54 -0.82
C ASP A 93 -21.48 9.41 0.01
N SER A 94 -21.30 8.17 -0.45
CA SER A 94 -21.61 6.96 0.29
C SER A 94 -20.69 5.82 -0.15
N TYR A 95 -20.10 5.09 0.81
CA TYR A 95 -19.30 3.91 0.52
C TYR A 95 -20.10 2.82 -0.23
N THR A 96 -21.43 2.79 -0.08
CA THR A 96 -22.31 1.86 -0.81
C THR A 96 -22.27 2.05 -2.33
N ASN A 97 -21.78 3.21 -2.79
CA ASN A 97 -21.64 3.52 -4.21
C ASN A 97 -20.31 3.00 -4.78
N VAL A 98 -19.37 2.58 -3.94
CA VAL A 98 -18.16 1.87 -4.38
C VAL A 98 -18.56 0.45 -4.79
N LYS A 99 -18.30 0.11 -6.05
CA LYS A 99 -18.65 -1.19 -6.64
C LYS A 99 -17.41 -2.03 -6.90
N ASN A 100 -17.59 -3.32 -7.15
CA ASN A 100 -16.53 -4.24 -7.56
C ASN A 100 -15.32 -4.23 -6.60
N ILE A 101 -15.60 -4.21 -5.29
CA ILE A 101 -14.57 -4.10 -4.26
C ILE A 101 -13.71 -5.37 -4.28
N LYS A 102 -12.39 -5.19 -4.32
CA LYS A 102 -11.39 -6.25 -4.33
C LYS A 102 -10.27 -5.96 -3.35
N LEU A 103 -9.78 -6.98 -2.67
CA LEU A 103 -8.56 -6.92 -1.89
C LEU A 103 -7.37 -6.80 -2.85
N VAL A 104 -6.51 -5.80 -2.62
CA VAL A 104 -5.31 -5.56 -3.43
C VAL A 104 -4.06 -6.00 -2.68
N TYR A 105 -3.98 -5.72 -1.38
CA TYR A 105 -2.85 -6.08 -0.54
C TYR A 105 -3.31 -6.51 0.84
N ASN A 106 -2.86 -7.69 1.28
CA ASN A 106 -3.14 -8.23 2.59
C ASN A 106 -1.98 -7.89 3.55
N SER A 107 -2.24 -7.05 4.55
CA SER A 107 -1.24 -6.58 5.52
C SER A 107 -0.76 -7.67 6.47
N CYS A 108 -1.52 -8.76 6.65
CA CYS A 108 -1.12 -9.87 7.49
C CYS A 108 -0.20 -10.86 6.77
N THR A 109 -0.51 -11.22 5.52
CA THR A 109 0.36 -12.11 4.71
C THR A 109 1.49 -11.36 4.02
N LYS A 110 1.36 -10.03 3.92
CA LYS A 110 2.24 -9.12 3.19
C LYS A 110 2.30 -9.37 1.68
N GLU A 111 1.19 -9.84 1.10
CA GLU A 111 1.09 -10.24 -0.30
C GLU A 111 0.07 -9.40 -1.06
N TYR A 112 0.31 -9.19 -2.35
CA TYR A 112 -0.69 -8.67 -3.28
C TYR A 112 -1.65 -9.79 -3.71
N VAL A 113 -2.91 -9.44 -3.91
CA VAL A 113 -4.00 -10.35 -4.25
C VAL A 113 -4.58 -9.95 -5.60
N ASP A 114 -4.86 -10.94 -6.46
CA ASP A 114 -5.43 -10.81 -7.82
C ASP A 114 -6.93 -10.41 -7.82
#